data_AF-A0A1Q6L6W5-F1
#
_entry.id   AF-A0A1Q6L6W5-F1
#
_cell.length_a   1.000
_cell.length_b   1.000
_cell.length_c   1.000
_cell.angle_alpha   90.00
_cell.angle_beta   90.00
_cell.angle_gamma   90.00
#
_symmetry.space_group_name_H-M   'P 1'
#
loop_
_entity.id
_entity.type
_entity.pdbx_description
1 polymer ?
#
loop_
_entity_poly.entity_id
_entity_poly.type
_entity_poly.pdbx_seq_one_letter_code
_entity_poly.pdbx_strand_id
1 'polypeptide(L)'
;MKRTAKIFTMILLVMTLIAFSTSVFAAGGQIKPDSLTATYGDNDGGLSNKAGQIMGMIRNVAVIAAVIILMVLGVKYMLGSVEEKADYKKSFIPLIIGIVLVVSATAIATFIFNMAA
;
A
#
# COMPACT_ATOMS: atom_id res chain seq x y z
N MET A 1 13.42 -25.28 -1.66
CA MET A 1 13.49 -23.81 -1.50
C MET A 1 14.88 -23.42 -1.03
N LYS A 2 15.56 -22.51 -1.74
CA LYS A 2 16.85 -21.93 -1.32
C LYS A 2 16.70 -21.33 0.09
N ARG A 3 17.74 -21.37 0.94
CA ARG A 3 17.64 -20.98 2.37
C ARG A 3 17.01 -19.60 2.58
N THR A 4 17.31 -18.65 1.69
CA THR A 4 16.71 -17.31 1.66
C THR A 4 15.21 -17.31 1.43
N ALA A 5 14.69 -18.15 0.52
CA ALA A 5 13.26 -18.27 0.27
C ALA A 5 12.50 -18.86 1.45
N LYS A 6 13.11 -19.81 2.19
CA LYS A 6 12.52 -20.37 3.42
C LYS A 6 12.42 -19.35 4.56
N ILE A 7 13.43 -18.50 4.71
CA ILE A 7 13.43 -17.44 5.73
C ILE A 7 12.34 -16.41 5.43
N PHE A 8 12.17 -16.04 4.16
CA PHE A 8 11.16 -15.06 3.75
C PHE A 8 9.73 -15.57 3.95
N THR A 9 9.44 -16.83 3.59
CA THR A 9 8.12 -17.44 3.85
C THR A 9 7.86 -17.66 5.34
N MET A 10 8.90 -17.99 6.13
CA MET A 10 8.77 -18.11 7.58
C MET A 10 8.37 -16.77 8.22
N ILE A 11 8.99 -15.67 7.81
CA ILE A 11 8.67 -14.32 8.32
C ILE A 11 7.24 -13.92 7.94
N LEU A 12 6.83 -14.15 6.69
CA LEU A 12 5.47 -13.86 6.22
C LEU A 12 4.41 -14.62 7.04
N LEU A 13 4.66 -15.91 7.30
CA LEU A 13 3.74 -16.76 8.06
C LEU A 13 3.61 -16.29 9.51
N VAL A 14 4.71 -15.92 10.16
CA VAL A 14 4.69 -15.36 11.53
C VAL A 14 3.93 -14.04 11.57
N MET A 15 4.11 -13.15 10.58
CA MET A 15 3.34 -11.90 10.51
C MET A 15 1.83 -12.16 10.37
N THR A 16 1.42 -13.14 9.56
CA THR A 16 0.01 -13.49 9.45
C THR A 16 -0.58 -14.04 10.75
N LEU A 17 0.17 -14.86 11.51
CA LEU A 17 -0.31 -15.41 12.78
C LEU A 17 -0.50 -14.31 13.86
N ILE A 18 0.38 -13.31 13.89
CA ILE A 18 0.26 -12.20 14.84
C ILE A 18 -0.93 -11.30 14.49
N ALA A 19 -1.26 -11.15 13.20
CA ALA A 19 -2.38 -10.32 12.75
C ALA A 19 -3.77 -10.83 13.20
N PHE A 20 -3.92 -12.13 13.47
CA PHE A 20 -5.19 -12.71 13.96
C PHE A 20 -5.34 -12.67 15.50
N SER A 21 -4.32 -12.23 16.24
CA SER A 21 -4.34 -12.18 17.71
C SER A 21 -4.90 -10.85 18.24
N THR A 22 -6.09 -10.46 17.82
CA THR A 22 -6.78 -9.29 18.40
C THR A 22 -7.42 -9.65 19.74
N SER A 23 -7.08 -8.93 20.81
CA SER A 23 -7.71 -9.10 22.12
C SER A 23 -9.11 -8.50 22.13
N VAL A 24 -10.14 -9.32 22.40
CA VAL A 24 -11.52 -8.85 22.61
C VAL A 24 -11.72 -8.57 24.09
N PHE A 25 -11.69 -7.30 24.49
CA PHE A 25 -12.01 -6.90 25.86
C PHE A 25 -13.53 -6.93 26.05
N ALA A 26 -14.01 -7.70 27.03
CA ALA A 26 -15.39 -7.59 27.47
C ALA A 26 -15.58 -6.24 28.18
N ALA A 27 -16.60 -5.48 27.79
CA ALA A 27 -17.03 -4.30 28.54
C ALA A 27 -17.33 -4.73 30.00
N GLY A 28 -16.73 -4.06 30.97
CA GLY A 28 -16.72 -4.52 32.37
C GLY A 28 -18.13 -4.74 32.93
N GLY A 29 -18.41 -5.97 33.38
CA GLY A 29 -19.66 -6.37 34.03
C GLY A 29 -20.20 -7.72 33.55
N GLN A 30 -21.07 -8.36 34.34
CA GLN A 30 -21.78 -9.57 33.93
C GLN A 30 -22.72 -9.26 32.76
N ILE A 31 -22.38 -9.72 31.56
CA ILE A 31 -23.22 -9.60 30.36
C ILE A 31 -24.50 -10.44 30.57
N LYS A 32 -25.67 -9.80 30.62
CA LYS A 32 -26.97 -10.47 30.59
C LYS A 32 -27.37 -10.72 29.12
N PRO A 33 -27.97 -11.87 28.76
CA PRO A 33 -28.38 -12.16 27.38
C PRO A 33 -29.28 -11.08 26.76
N ASP A 34 -30.10 -10.43 27.59
CA ASP A 34 -31.05 -9.39 27.21
C ASP A 34 -30.41 -8.01 26.94
N SER A 35 -29.15 -7.81 27.35
CA SER A 35 -28.39 -6.57 27.12
C SER A 35 -27.39 -6.66 25.96
N LEU A 36 -27.43 -7.74 25.17
CA LEU A 36 -26.62 -7.85 23.94
C LEU A 36 -27.25 -7.01 22.82
N THR A 37 -26.92 -5.73 22.78
CA THR A 37 -27.09 -4.91 21.58
C THR A 37 -25.84 -5.04 20.72
N ALA A 38 -26.00 -5.34 19.43
CA ALA A 38 -24.89 -5.35 18.47
C ALA A 38 -24.35 -3.92 18.29
N THR A 39 -23.38 -3.53 19.12
CA THR A 39 -22.59 -2.32 18.89
C THR A 39 -21.47 -2.69 17.93
N TYR A 40 -21.67 -2.39 16.65
CA TYR A 40 -20.56 -2.28 15.70
C TYR A 40 -19.76 -1.05 16.13
N GLY A 41 -18.67 -1.27 16.85
CA GLY A 41 -17.84 -0.16 17.31
C GLY A 41 -17.18 0.54 16.12
N ASP A 42 -17.54 1.81 15.89
CA ASP A 42 -16.76 2.74 15.05
C ASP A 42 -15.39 3.07 15.66
N ASN A 43 -15.11 2.54 16.85
CA ASN A 43 -13.88 2.75 17.60
C ASN A 43 -12.79 1.83 17.07
N ASP A 44 -12.13 2.25 16.00
CA ASP A 44 -10.96 1.59 15.41
C ASP A 44 -9.71 1.56 16.33
N GLY A 45 -9.86 1.82 17.64
CA GLY A 45 -8.74 1.79 18.61
C GLY A 45 -7.56 2.71 18.26
N GLY A 46 -7.76 3.70 17.37
CA GLY A 46 -6.70 4.53 16.82
C GLY A 46 -5.84 3.87 15.72
N LEU A 47 -6.25 2.71 15.19
CA LEU A 47 -5.59 2.01 14.10
C LEU A 47 -5.57 2.84 12.82
N SER A 48 -6.64 3.55 12.47
CA SER A 48 -6.72 4.45 11.33
C SER A 48 -5.72 5.61 11.45
N ASN A 49 -5.53 6.15 12.67
CA ASN A 49 -4.52 7.18 12.92
C ASN A 49 -3.09 6.64 12.76
N LYS A 50 -2.79 5.45 13.30
CA LYS A 50 -1.47 4.82 13.15
C LYS A 50 -1.20 4.38 11.72
N ALA A 51 -2.18 3.80 11.04
CA ALA A 51 -2.13 3.40 9.65
C ALA A 51 -1.94 4.62 8.74
N GLY A 52 -2.66 5.71 9.00
CA GLY A 52 -2.50 6.98 8.31
C GLY A 52 -1.10 7.57 8.44
N GLN A 53 -0.50 7.51 9.65
CA GLN A 53 0.86 7.97 9.89
C GLN A 53 1.90 7.13 9.13
N ILE A 54 1.78 5.80 9.14
CA ILE A 54 2.67 4.89 8.41
C ILE A 54 2.54 5.11 6.89
N MET A 55 1.30 5.18 6.39
CA MET A 55 1.01 5.44 4.98
C MET A 55 1.57 6.80 4.54
N GLY A 56 1.43 7.83 5.39
CA GLY A 56 1.98 9.17 5.14
C GLY A 56 3.51 9.16 5.01
N MET A 57 4.21 8.46 5.90
CA MET A 57 5.67 8.34 5.84
C MET A 57 6.14 7.64 4.55
N ILE A 58 5.50 6.52 4.19
CA ILE A 58 5.82 5.79 2.95
C ILE A 58 5.56 6.69 1.73
N ARG A 59 4.44 7.41 1.71
CA ARG A 59 4.08 8.30 0.60
C ARG A 59 5.08 9.43 0.43
N ASN A 60 5.54 10.06 1.52
CA ASN A 60 6.56 11.11 1.43
C ASN A 60 7.87 10.59 0.83
N VAL A 61 8.36 9.44 1.31
CA VAL A 61 9.59 8.83 0.77
C VAL A 61 9.41 8.45 -0.70
N ALA A 62 8.27 7.86 -1.06
CA ALA A 62 7.96 7.48 -2.43
C ALA A 62 7.90 8.68 -3.38
N VAL A 63 7.31 9.81 -2.96
CA VAL A 63 7.24 11.03 -3.77
C VAL A 63 8.63 11.59 -4.04
N ILE A 64 9.50 11.66 -3.02
CA ILE A 64 10.88 12.14 -3.20
C ILE A 64 11.63 11.24 -4.19
N ALA A 65 11.57 9.92 -4.00
CA ALA A 65 12.22 8.98 -4.91
C ALA A 65 11.70 9.09 -6.35
N ALA A 66 10.39 9.25 -6.53
CA ALA A 66 9.77 9.43 -7.84
C ALA A 66 10.29 10.68 -8.56
N VAL A 67 10.39 11.82 -7.86
CA VAL A 67 10.92 13.07 -8.43
C VAL A 67 12.37 12.89 -8.88
N ILE A 68 13.21 12.23 -8.07
CA ILE A 68 14.61 11.99 -8.42
C ILE A 68 14.74 11.10 -9.67
N ILE A 69 13.98 10.00 -9.74
CA ILE A 69 14.00 9.09 -10.90
C ILE A 69 13.57 9.83 -12.17
N LEU A 70 12.48 10.60 -12.11
CA LEU A 70 12.00 11.39 -13.23
C LEU A 70 13.01 12.46 -13.67
N MET A 71 13.68 13.13 -12.71
CA MET A 71 14.70 14.11 -13.00
C MET A 71 15.89 13.48 -13.73
N VAL A 72 16.41 12.35 -13.24
CA VAL A 72 17.53 11.64 -13.87
C VAL A 72 17.17 11.18 -15.29
N LEU A 73 15.99 10.59 -15.48
CA LEU A 73 15.52 10.15 -16.79
C LEU A 73 15.27 11.33 -17.75
N GLY A 74 14.70 12.42 -17.24
CA GLY A 74 14.40 13.63 -18.02
C GLY A 74 15.67 14.34 -18.49
N VAL A 75 16.65 14.53 -17.60
CA VAL A 75 17.95 15.14 -17.95
C VAL A 75 18.70 14.26 -18.95
N LYS A 76 18.73 12.94 -18.73
CA LYS A 76 19.35 11.99 -19.68
C LYS A 76 18.69 12.02 -21.06
N TYR A 77 17.38 12.15 -21.12
CA TYR A 77 16.65 12.30 -22.39
C TYR A 77 16.93 13.63 -23.09
N MET A 78 17.09 14.72 -22.33
CA MET A 78 17.37 16.04 -22.91
C MET A 78 18.80 16.15 -23.45
N LEU A 79 19.79 15.65 -22.70
CA LEU A 79 21.22 15.82 -23.00
C LEU A 79 21.86 14.65 -23.76
N GLY A 80 21.20 13.49 -23.85
CA GLY A 80 21.73 12.32 -24.56
C GLY A 80 21.91 12.55 -26.06
N SER A 81 22.84 11.84 -26.68
CA SER A 81 23.00 11.83 -28.14
C SER A 81 21.76 11.23 -28.83
N VAL A 82 21.64 11.37 -30.16
CA VAL A 82 20.51 10.80 -30.93
C VAL A 82 20.33 9.29 -30.71
N GLU A 83 21.41 8.54 -30.48
CA GLU A 83 21.36 7.10 -30.18
C GLU A 83 20.88 6.84 -28.75
N GLU A 84 21.41 7.57 -27.77
CA GLU A 84 21.00 7.42 -26.37
C GLU A 84 19.56 7.85 -26.14
N LYS A 85 19.09 8.90 -26.84
CA LYS A 85 17.69 9.34 -26.78
C LYS A 85 16.71 8.25 -27.22
N ALA A 86 17.08 7.42 -28.20
CA ALA A 86 16.25 6.32 -28.66
C ALA A 86 16.10 5.24 -27.58
N ASP A 87 17.18 4.91 -26.88
CA ASP A 87 17.14 3.92 -25.80
C ASP A 87 16.47 4.46 -24.53
N TYR A 88 16.66 5.75 -24.20
CA TYR A 88 15.90 6.38 -23.12
C TYR A 88 14.40 6.38 -23.43
N LYS A 89 14.00 6.71 -24.67
CA LYS A 89 12.59 6.66 -25.11
C LYS A 89 11.98 5.26 -24.99
N LYS A 90 12.74 4.20 -25.29
CA LYS A 90 12.28 2.81 -25.08
C LYS A 90 12.00 2.53 -23.60
N SER A 91 12.84 3.02 -22.69
CA SER A 91 12.66 2.86 -21.24
C SER A 91 11.43 3.64 -20.71
N PHE A 92 11.06 4.74 -21.36
CA PHE A 92 9.85 5.51 -21.00
C PHE A 92 8.54 4.75 -21.29
N ILE A 93 8.50 3.87 -22.28
CA ILE A 93 7.27 3.17 -22.66
C ILE A 93 6.75 2.27 -21.52
N PRO A 94 7.56 1.34 -20.94
CA PRO A 94 7.13 0.57 -19.78
C PRO A 94 6.75 1.43 -18.57
N LEU A 95 7.46 2.53 -18.34
CA LEU A 95 7.17 3.45 -17.23
C LEU A 95 5.76 4.06 -17.36
N ILE A 96 5.44 4.60 -18.54
CA ILE A 96 4.13 5.22 -18.80
C ILE A 96 3.01 4.18 -18.69
N ILE A 97 3.21 2.99 -19.25
CA ILE A 97 2.23 1.89 -19.15
C ILE A 97 2.00 1.53 -17.68
N GLY A 98 3.05 1.41 -16.88
CA GLY A 98 2.94 1.13 -15.45
C GLY A 98 2.11 2.17 -14.71
N ILE A 99 2.35 3.46 -14.97
CA ILE A 99 1.58 4.56 -14.35
C ILE A 99 0.10 4.46 -14.73
N VAL A 100 -0.20 4.30 -16.03
CA VAL A 100 -1.59 4.21 -16.51
C VAL A 100 -2.32 3.02 -15.89
N LEU A 101 -1.66 1.86 -15.79
CA LEU A 101 -2.25 0.67 -15.18
C LEU A 101 -2.56 0.87 -13.70
N VAL A 102 -1.62 1.41 -12.92
CA VAL A 102 -1.82 1.62 -11.47
C VAL A 102 -2.93 2.63 -11.22
N VAL A 103 -2.95 3.73 -11.97
CA VAL A 103 -4.00 4.77 -11.87
C VAL A 103 -5.36 4.22 -12.26
N SER A 104 -5.43 3.42 -13.32
CA SER A 104 -6.68 2.79 -13.77
C SER A 104 -7.20 1.78 -12.74
N ALA A 105 -6.32 0.95 -12.17
CA ALA A 105 -6.70 -0.01 -11.15
C ALA A 105 -7.24 0.68 -9.88
N THR A 106 -6.61 1.77 -9.45
CA THR A 106 -7.11 2.55 -8.30
C THR A 106 -8.44 3.22 -8.61
N ALA A 107 -8.62 3.79 -9.80
CA ALA A 107 -9.89 4.38 -10.21
C ALA A 107 -11.05 3.35 -10.23
N ILE A 108 -10.80 2.15 -10.77
CA ILE A 108 -11.79 1.06 -10.79
C ILE A 108 -12.13 0.61 -9.36
N ALA A 109 -11.14 0.43 -8.50
CA ALA A 109 -11.37 0.05 -7.11
C ALA A 109 -12.25 1.09 -6.37
N THR A 110 -11.92 2.38 -6.52
CA THR A 110 -12.73 3.46 -5.94
C THR A 110 -14.15 3.49 -6.49
N PHE A 111 -14.33 3.26 -7.80
CA PHE A 111 -15.66 3.18 -8.40
C PHE A 111 -16.50 2.05 -7.79
N ILE A 112 -15.92 0.86 -7.60
CA ILE A 112 -16.60 -0.28 -6.98
C ILE A 112 -16.96 0.01 -5.53
N PHE A 113 -16.02 0.55 -4.73
CA PHE A 113 -16.29 0.89 -3.32
C PHE A 113 -17.40 1.94 -3.17
N ASN A 114 -17.43 2.94 -4.05
CA ASN A 114 -18.48 3.97 -4.03
C ASN A 114 -19.84 3.45 -4.51
N MET A 115 -19.90 2.37 -5.27
CA MET A 115 -21.15 1.74 -5.70
C MET A 115 -21.67 0.68 -4.70
N ALA A 116 -20.77 0.13 -3.88
CA ALA A 116 -21.08 -0.86 -2.84
C ALA A 116 -21.45 -0.23 -1.49
N ALA A 117 -21.07 1.03 -1.26
CA ALA A 117 -21.50 1.85 -0.12
C ALA A 117 -22.88 2.49 -0.38
#